data_AF-A0A510IZP6-F1
#
_entry.id   AF-A0A510IZP6-F1
#
_cell.length_a   1.000
_cell.length_b   1.000
_cell.length_c   1.000
_cell.angle_alpha   90.00
_cell.angle_beta   90.00
_cell.angle_gamma   90.00
#
_symmetry.space_group_name_H-M   'P 1'
#
loop_
_entity.id
_entity.type
_entity.pdbx_description
1 polymer ?
#
loop_
_entity_poly.entity_id
_entity_poly.type
_entity_poly.pdbx_seq_one_letter_code
_entity_poly.pdbx_strand_id
1 'polypeptide(L)'
;MKKIIACMSLAVITLTGCVSAPAIRVADAEGIEAVSGISMGCENPFKLTRDCSGFSGPTKSINLNGHKVKVAGNEEQTITVIFGGKLVSGVTQATNLGYELLKRELSNRNIKILKVTPIESSGLMFGYAVETDVPHYQIWEDYKI
;
A
#
# COMPACT_ATOMS: atom_id res chain seq x y z
N MET A 1 -66.51 -24.48 -14.57
CA MET A 1 -65.81 -23.29 -15.10
C MET A 1 -64.38 -23.28 -14.54
N LYS A 2 -63.36 -23.43 -15.40
CA LYS A 2 -61.95 -23.60 -15.04
C LYS A 2 -61.33 -22.23 -14.73
N LYS A 3 -60.77 -22.03 -13.53
CA LYS A 3 -59.99 -20.83 -13.19
C LYS A 3 -58.53 -21.05 -13.60
N ILE A 4 -58.09 -20.27 -14.57
CA ILE A 4 -56.72 -20.27 -15.10
C ILE A 4 -55.83 -19.55 -14.09
N ILE A 5 -54.89 -20.29 -13.49
CA ILE A 5 -53.86 -19.76 -12.59
C ILE A 5 -52.74 -19.23 -13.50
N ALA A 6 -52.72 -17.91 -13.72
CA ALA A 6 -51.61 -17.24 -14.38
C ALA A 6 -50.48 -17.04 -13.35
N CYS A 7 -49.54 -17.98 -13.30
CA CYS A 7 -48.26 -17.81 -12.61
C CYS A 7 -47.42 -16.77 -13.39
N MET A 8 -47.52 -15.52 -12.97
CA MET A 8 -46.67 -14.43 -13.44
C MET A 8 -45.31 -14.55 -12.74
N SER A 9 -44.38 -15.25 -13.39
CA SER A 9 -43.00 -15.46 -12.93
C SER A 9 -42.26 -14.12 -12.90
N LEU A 10 -42.21 -13.48 -11.72
CA LEU A 10 -41.41 -12.29 -11.48
C LEU A 10 -39.93 -12.70 -11.38
N ALA A 11 -39.20 -12.58 -12.49
CA ALA A 11 -37.75 -12.79 -12.52
C ALA A 11 -37.06 -11.64 -11.75
N VAL A 12 -36.84 -11.85 -10.45
CA VAL A 12 -36.01 -10.97 -9.62
C VAL A 12 -34.55 -11.22 -10.02
N ILE A 13 -34.06 -10.38 -10.94
CA ILE A 13 -32.64 -10.31 -11.28
C ILE A 13 -31.93 -9.67 -10.08
N THR A 14 -31.48 -10.49 -9.13
CA THR A 14 -30.55 -10.04 -8.10
C THR A 14 -29.23 -9.72 -8.81
N LEU A 15 -28.97 -8.43 -9.04
CA LEU A 15 -27.65 -7.93 -9.39
C LEU A 15 -26.71 -8.26 -8.21
N THR A 16 -26.10 -9.44 -8.23
CA THR A 16 -24.89 -9.71 -7.48
C THR A 16 -23.78 -8.91 -8.14
N GLY A 17 -23.75 -7.60 -7.85
CA GLY A 17 -22.60 -6.78 -8.20
C GLY A 17 -21.38 -7.43 -7.56
N CYS A 18 -20.41 -7.85 -8.37
CA CYS A 18 -19.09 -8.23 -7.89
C CYS A 18 -18.49 -7.00 -7.21
N VAL A 19 -18.71 -6.86 -5.90
CA VAL A 19 -17.97 -5.92 -5.08
C VAL A 19 -16.55 -6.47 -5.04
N SER A 20 -15.65 -5.87 -5.82
CA SER A 20 -14.22 -6.14 -5.73
C SER A 20 -13.81 -5.88 -4.27
N ALA A 21 -13.38 -6.93 -3.57
CA ALA A 21 -12.91 -6.79 -2.21
C ALA A 21 -11.65 -5.88 -2.22
N PRO A 22 -11.56 -4.90 -1.31
CA PRO A 22 -10.37 -4.07 -1.20
C PRO A 22 -9.16 -4.92 -0.80
N ALA A 23 -7.96 -4.40 -1.04
CA ALA A 23 -6.74 -5.08 -0.62
C ALA A 23 -6.72 -5.24 0.92
N ILE A 24 -6.13 -6.32 1.42
CA ILE A 24 -5.91 -6.51 2.85
C ILE A 24 -4.83 -5.53 3.33
N ARG A 25 -5.19 -4.63 4.23
CA ARG A 25 -4.30 -3.59 4.78
C ARG A 25 -3.79 -3.96 6.17
N VAL A 26 -2.74 -3.27 6.60
CA VAL A 26 -2.30 -3.25 7.99
C VAL A 26 -3.25 -2.39 8.84
N ALA A 27 -3.33 -2.68 10.13
CA ALA A 27 -4.24 -2.00 11.06
C ALA A 27 -4.07 -0.47 11.05
N ASP A 28 -2.83 0.02 10.93
CA ASP A 28 -2.52 1.46 10.93
C ASP A 28 -3.04 2.20 9.67
N ALA A 29 -3.47 1.46 8.64
CA ALA A 29 -4.00 2.00 7.38
C ALA A 29 -5.50 1.65 7.16
N GLU A 30 -6.16 1.04 8.15
CA GLU A 30 -7.59 0.76 8.07
C GLU A 30 -8.40 2.06 8.06
N GLY A 31 -9.42 2.13 7.19
CA GLY A 31 -10.26 3.33 7.03
C GLY A 31 -9.58 4.53 6.35
N ILE A 32 -8.28 4.45 6.03
CA ILE A 32 -7.56 5.50 5.31
C ILE A 32 -7.80 5.36 3.80
N GLU A 33 -8.08 6.47 3.11
CA GLU A 33 -8.22 6.47 1.65
C GLU A 33 -6.90 6.09 0.98
N ALA A 34 -6.96 5.18 0.00
CA ALA A 34 -5.78 4.73 -0.71
C ALA A 34 -5.38 5.67 -1.83
N VAL A 35 -4.08 5.87 -1.99
CA VAL A 35 -3.50 6.52 -3.16
C VAL A 35 -3.38 5.50 -4.29
N SER A 36 -3.79 5.87 -5.49
CA SER A 36 -3.65 4.98 -6.64
C SER A 36 -2.18 4.78 -7.02
N GLY A 37 -1.69 3.54 -6.96
CA GLY A 37 -0.30 3.19 -7.29
C GLY A 37 0.06 3.42 -8.77
N ILE A 38 -0.94 3.43 -9.67
CA ILE A 38 -0.75 3.72 -11.10
C ILE A 38 -0.60 5.22 -11.36
N SER A 39 -1.33 6.05 -10.60
CA SER A 39 -1.30 7.50 -10.76
C SER A 39 -0.28 8.19 -9.87
N MET A 40 0.29 7.47 -8.90
CA MET A 40 1.34 7.98 -8.04
C MET A 40 2.60 8.21 -8.87
N GLY A 41 3.15 9.42 -8.76
CA GLY A 41 4.47 9.77 -9.30
C GLY A 41 5.42 10.11 -8.15
N CYS A 42 6.63 10.56 -8.51
CA CYS A 42 7.55 11.08 -7.51
C CYS A 42 7.01 12.38 -6.89
N GLU A 43 6.52 13.31 -7.70
CA GLU A 43 6.04 14.61 -7.20
C GLU A 43 4.71 14.51 -6.41
N ASN A 44 3.80 13.61 -6.80
CA ASN A 44 2.46 13.54 -6.25
C ASN A 44 2.11 12.15 -5.71
N PRO A 45 1.49 12.04 -4.52
CA PRO A 45 1.15 13.12 -3.57
C PRO A 45 2.26 13.41 -2.54
N PHE A 46 3.34 12.61 -2.53
CA PHE A 46 4.30 12.57 -1.42
C PHE A 46 5.60 13.35 -1.64
N LYS A 47 5.79 13.99 -2.81
CA LYS A 47 6.99 14.78 -3.14
C LYS A 47 8.30 14.01 -2.87
N LEU A 48 8.37 12.79 -3.39
CA LEU A 48 9.51 11.88 -3.29
C LEU A 48 10.68 12.39 -4.13
N THR A 49 11.63 13.09 -3.51
CA THR A 49 12.82 13.61 -4.18
C THR A 49 14.04 12.68 -4.08
N ARG A 50 13.97 11.66 -3.22
CA ARG A 50 15.06 10.69 -2.99
C ARG A 50 14.68 9.30 -3.43
N ASP A 51 15.58 8.66 -4.17
CA ASP A 51 15.46 7.28 -4.64
C ASP A 51 14.11 6.98 -5.30
N CYS A 52 13.62 7.93 -6.09
CA CYS A 52 12.39 7.82 -6.85
C CYS A 52 12.66 8.00 -8.36
N SER A 53 11.99 7.19 -9.17
CA SER A 53 11.97 7.30 -10.63
C SER A 53 10.55 7.61 -11.06
N GLY A 54 10.37 8.67 -11.87
CA GLY A 54 9.04 9.07 -12.35
C GLY A 54 8.28 7.98 -13.12
N PHE A 55 8.98 6.96 -13.61
CA PHE A 55 8.39 5.83 -14.33
C PHE A 55 8.19 4.58 -13.46
N SER A 56 9.07 4.33 -12.49
CA SER A 56 9.10 3.06 -11.73
C SER A 56 8.85 3.20 -10.23
N GLY A 57 8.60 4.43 -9.76
CA GLY A 57 8.37 4.75 -8.35
C GLY A 57 9.65 4.58 -7.52
N PRO A 58 9.56 4.02 -6.30
CA PRO A 58 10.71 3.77 -5.45
C PRO A 58 11.80 2.92 -6.12
N THR A 59 13.07 3.33 -6.01
CA THR A 59 14.20 2.68 -6.68
C THR A 59 15.21 2.06 -5.73
N LYS A 60 15.42 2.64 -4.54
CA LYS A 60 16.36 2.08 -3.56
C LYS A 60 15.83 0.78 -3.02
N SER A 61 16.53 -0.29 -3.29
CA SER A 61 16.17 -1.60 -2.76
C SER A 61 16.94 -1.84 -1.46
N ILE A 62 16.24 -2.28 -0.42
CA ILE A 62 16.82 -2.61 0.89
C ILE A 62 16.42 -4.04 1.30
N ASN A 63 17.19 -4.63 2.20
CA ASN A 63 16.91 -5.94 2.77
C ASN A 63 16.51 -5.80 4.26
N LEU A 64 15.22 -5.93 4.55
CA LEU A 64 14.70 -5.96 5.92
C LEU A 64 14.52 -7.42 6.35
N ASN A 65 15.44 -7.92 7.18
CA ASN A 65 15.35 -9.27 7.75
C ASN A 65 15.16 -10.40 6.70
N GLY A 66 15.90 -10.33 5.59
CA GLY A 66 15.77 -11.28 4.48
C GLY A 66 14.71 -10.93 3.43
N HIS A 67 13.93 -9.86 3.65
CA HIS A 67 12.89 -9.40 2.74
C HIS A 67 13.33 -8.19 1.94
N LYS A 68 13.34 -8.34 0.61
CA LYS A 68 13.66 -7.27 -0.32
C LYS A 68 12.46 -6.35 -0.53
N VAL A 69 12.61 -5.09 -0.17
CA VAL A 69 11.61 -4.03 -0.39
C VAL A 69 12.26 -2.86 -1.11
N LYS A 70 11.44 -2.00 -1.73
CA LYS A 70 11.91 -0.76 -2.34
C LYS A 70 11.43 0.43 -1.55
N VAL A 71 12.29 1.43 -1.36
CA VAL A 71 12.00 2.65 -0.60
C VAL A 71 12.34 3.90 -1.41
N ALA A 72 11.59 4.96 -1.13
CA ALA A 72 11.82 6.33 -1.60
C ALA A 72 11.42 7.31 -0.50
N GLY A 73 12.01 8.51 -0.51
CA GLY A 73 11.78 9.51 0.52
C GLY A 73 11.54 10.90 -0.03
N ASN A 74 10.89 11.74 0.76
CA ASN A 74 10.80 13.18 0.48
C ASN A 74 12.08 13.93 0.87
N GLU A 75 12.13 15.22 0.57
CA GLU A 75 13.28 16.09 0.85
C GLU A 75 13.52 16.23 2.36
N GLU A 76 12.43 16.37 3.12
CA GLU A 76 12.45 16.49 4.59
C GLU A 76 12.74 15.16 5.30
N GLN A 77 12.76 14.04 4.56
CA GLN A 77 13.02 12.69 5.06
C GLN A 77 12.05 12.18 6.14
N THR A 78 10.91 12.84 6.29
CA THR A 78 9.82 12.48 7.21
C THR A 78 8.81 11.52 6.59
N ILE A 79 8.83 11.36 5.27
CA ILE A 79 7.99 10.41 4.53
C ILE A 79 8.90 9.36 3.87
N THR A 80 8.63 8.09 4.13
CA THR A 80 9.16 6.96 3.37
C THR A 80 8.01 6.23 2.68
N VAL A 81 8.09 6.09 1.36
CA VAL A 81 7.23 5.16 0.63
C VAL A 81 7.94 3.82 0.53
N ILE A 82 7.29 2.75 0.97
CA ILE A 82 7.76 1.37 0.91
C ILE A 82 6.90 0.55 -0.04
N PHE A 83 7.53 -0.10 -1.01
CA PHE A 83 6.89 -1.04 -1.94
C PHE A 83 7.38 -2.46 -1.65
N GLY A 84 6.45 -3.43 -1.72
CA GLY A 84 6.80 -4.84 -1.72
C GLY A 84 7.73 -5.20 -2.90
N GLY A 85 8.41 -6.33 -2.79
CA GLY A 85 9.19 -6.92 -3.89
C GLY A 85 8.33 -7.24 -5.13
N LYS A 86 8.93 -7.93 -6.14
CA LYS A 86 8.29 -8.20 -7.45
C LYS A 86 6.79 -8.51 -7.36
N LEU A 87 6.02 -7.93 -8.28
CA LEU A 87 4.59 -8.12 -8.45
C LEU A 87 4.24 -9.58 -8.83
N VAL A 88 4.18 -10.49 -7.86
CA VAL A 88 3.75 -11.89 -8.01
C VAL A 88 2.71 -12.25 -6.94
N SER A 89 2.23 -13.50 -6.90
CA SER A 89 1.34 -13.97 -5.82
C SER A 89 1.94 -13.64 -4.44
N GLY A 90 1.11 -13.10 -3.53
CA GLY A 90 1.54 -12.74 -2.18
C GLY A 90 2.11 -11.32 -2.01
N VAL A 91 2.05 -10.46 -3.04
CA VAL A 91 2.48 -9.04 -2.95
C VAL A 91 1.86 -8.32 -1.76
N THR A 92 0.56 -8.46 -1.51
CA THR A 92 -0.08 -7.83 -0.34
C THR A 92 0.55 -8.30 0.98
N GLN A 93 0.81 -9.60 1.12
CA GLN A 93 1.46 -10.14 2.33
C GLN A 93 2.90 -9.64 2.46
N ALA A 94 3.67 -9.62 1.36
CA ALA A 94 5.05 -9.13 1.36
C ALA A 94 5.12 -7.64 1.68
N THR A 95 4.19 -6.83 1.16
CA THR A 95 4.08 -5.40 1.44
C THR A 95 3.70 -5.15 2.89
N ASN A 96 2.70 -5.88 3.42
CA ASN A 96 2.29 -5.76 4.83
C ASN A 96 3.42 -6.18 5.77
N LEU A 97 4.13 -7.28 5.47
CA LEU A 97 5.30 -7.69 6.23
C LEU A 97 6.42 -6.65 6.17
N GLY A 98 6.69 -6.08 4.98
CA GLY A 98 7.65 -5.00 4.82
C GLY A 98 7.32 -3.79 5.69
N TYR A 99 6.04 -3.41 5.75
CA TYR A 99 5.55 -2.38 6.65
C TYR A 99 5.76 -2.73 8.13
N GLU A 100 5.41 -3.93 8.58
CA GLU A 100 5.58 -4.32 9.99
C GLU A 100 7.06 -4.34 10.42
N LEU A 101 7.95 -4.76 9.51
CA LEU A 101 9.40 -4.69 9.73
C LEU A 101 9.87 -3.24 9.84
N LEU A 102 9.44 -2.39 8.91
CA LEU A 102 9.68 -0.94 8.94
C LEU A 102 9.21 -0.31 10.26
N LYS A 103 7.96 -0.59 10.66
CA LYS A 103 7.36 -0.11 11.91
C LYS A 103 8.19 -0.50 13.13
N ARG A 104 8.67 -1.75 13.18
CA ARG A 104 9.53 -2.23 14.26
C ARG A 104 10.86 -1.47 14.31
N GLU A 105 11.52 -1.25 13.17
CA GLU A 105 12.77 -0.49 13.11
C GLU A 105 12.59 0.97 13.56
N LEU A 106 11.49 1.62 13.17
CA LEU A 106 11.14 2.97 13.62
C LEU A 106 10.88 3.00 15.14
N SER A 107 10.11 2.04 15.65
CA SER A 107 9.80 1.93 17.07
C SER A 107 11.06 1.71 17.93
N ASN A 108 12.00 0.87 17.48
CA ASN A 108 13.26 0.62 18.19
C ASN A 108 14.13 1.88 18.34
N ARG A 109 13.89 2.89 17.50
CA ARG A 109 14.60 4.17 17.49
C ARG A 109 13.79 5.31 18.12
N ASN A 110 12.64 5.00 18.74
CA ASN A 110 11.70 5.97 19.30
C ASN A 110 11.15 6.97 18.27
N ILE A 111 11.02 6.55 17.00
CA ILE A 111 10.42 7.36 15.95
C ILE A 111 8.93 7.06 15.89
N LYS A 112 8.08 8.10 15.96
CA LYS A 112 6.64 7.94 15.96
C LYS A 112 6.10 8.01 14.54
N ILE A 113 5.32 6.99 14.16
CA ILE A 113 4.51 7.04 12.94
C ILE A 113 3.30 7.96 13.19
N LEU A 114 3.16 8.99 12.37
CA LEU A 114 2.04 9.93 12.40
C LEU A 114 0.90 9.47 11.49
N LYS A 115 1.24 8.93 10.31
CA LYS A 115 0.27 8.53 9.31
C LYS A 115 0.80 7.40 8.43
N VAL A 116 -0.09 6.48 8.07
CA VAL A 116 0.16 5.42 7.10
C VAL A 116 -0.87 5.53 6.00
N THR A 117 -0.42 5.81 4.77
CA THR A 117 -1.31 5.93 3.61
C THR A 117 -1.13 4.70 2.71
N PRO A 118 -2.18 3.88 2.51
CA PRO A 118 -2.09 2.71 1.64
C PRO A 118 -1.97 3.15 0.17
N ILE A 119 -1.18 2.40 -0.61
CA ILE A 119 -0.98 2.65 -2.05
C ILE A 119 -1.50 1.44 -2.82
N GLU A 120 -2.62 1.60 -3.51
CA GLU A 120 -3.40 0.51 -4.10
C GLU A 120 -3.64 0.69 -5.59
N SER A 121 -3.81 -0.40 -6.33
CA SER A 121 -4.47 -0.35 -7.63
C SER A 121 -5.17 -1.65 -7.93
N SER A 122 -6.41 -1.57 -8.42
CA SER A 122 -7.19 -2.74 -8.85
C SER A 122 -7.30 -3.84 -7.79
N GLY A 123 -7.43 -3.46 -6.51
CA GLY A 123 -7.51 -4.39 -5.38
C GLY A 123 -6.18 -4.99 -4.93
N LEU A 124 -5.05 -4.55 -5.49
CA LEU A 124 -3.70 -4.97 -5.10
C LEU A 124 -3.00 -3.90 -4.26
N MET A 125 -2.27 -4.33 -3.24
CA MET A 125 -1.46 -3.48 -2.39
C MET A 125 -0.05 -3.31 -2.97
N PHE A 126 0.30 -2.12 -3.42
CA PHE A 126 1.64 -1.82 -3.95
C PHE A 126 2.61 -1.47 -2.82
N GLY A 127 2.14 -0.70 -1.85
CA GLY A 127 2.99 -0.11 -0.83
C GLY A 127 2.25 0.67 0.23
N TYR A 128 3.04 1.31 1.08
CA TYR A 128 2.58 2.29 2.07
C TYR A 128 3.46 3.53 2.00
N ALA A 129 2.85 4.71 2.16
CA ALA A 129 3.58 5.91 2.56
C ALA A 129 3.51 6.05 4.07
N VAL A 130 4.66 6.10 4.73
CA VAL A 130 4.78 6.21 6.18
C VAL A 130 5.36 7.57 6.52
N GLU A 131 4.56 8.38 7.20
CA GLU A 131 4.92 9.71 7.70
C GLU A 131 5.28 9.63 9.18
N THR A 132 6.37 10.26 9.58
CA THR A 132 6.89 10.26 10.95
C THR A 132 7.07 11.65 11.52
N ASP A 133 7.23 11.73 12.84
CA ASP A 133 7.45 12.97 13.58
C ASP A 133 8.85 13.57 13.38
N VAL A 134 9.85 12.73 13.08
CA VAL A 134 11.23 13.15 12.82
C VAL A 134 11.76 12.57 11.50
N PRO A 135 12.77 13.21 10.87
CA PRO A 135 13.48 12.65 9.72
C PRO A 135 14.02 11.24 10.00
N HIS A 136 13.74 10.28 9.11
CA HIS A 136 14.11 8.87 9.32
C HIS A 136 14.72 8.18 8.09
N TYR A 137 14.64 8.76 6.89
CA TYR A 137 15.05 8.09 5.66
C TYR A 137 16.49 7.53 5.66
N GLN A 138 17.40 8.18 6.39
CA GLN A 138 18.81 7.77 6.50
C GLN A 138 18.98 6.36 7.10
N ILE A 139 18.03 5.89 7.90
CA ILE A 139 18.13 4.55 8.51
C ILE A 139 18.19 3.44 7.44
N TRP A 140 17.73 3.72 6.21
CA TRP A 140 17.79 2.77 5.09
C TRP A 140 19.17 2.61 4.48
N GLU A 141 20.14 3.44 4.84
CA GLU A 141 21.53 3.33 4.35
C GLU A 141 22.25 2.12 4.93
N ASP A 142 21.82 1.64 6.10
CA ASP A 142 22.40 0.47 6.79
C ASP A 142 21.93 -0.86 6.18
N TYR A 143 20.88 -0.86 5.36
CA TYR A 143 20.20 -2.07 4.85
C TYR A 143 20.43 -2.32 3.36
N LYS A 144 21.57 -1.86 2.83
CA LYS A 144 21.96 -2.09 1.43
C LYS A 144 22.04 -3.60 1.12
N ILE A 145 21.74 -3.95 -0.12
CA ILE A 145 21.78 -5.33 -0.64
C ILE A 145 23.20 -5.73 -0.98
#